data_AF-A0A0F8YGS3-F1
#
_entry.id   AF-A0A0F8YGS3-F1
#
_cell.length_a   1.000
_cell.length_b   1.000
_cell.length_c   1.000
_cell.angle_alpha   90.00
_cell.angle_beta   90.00
_cell.angle_gamma   90.00
#
_symmetry.space_group_name_H-M   'P 1'
#
loop_
_entity.id
_entity.type
_entity.pdbx_description
1 polymer ?
#
loop_
_entity_poly.entity_id
_entity_poly.type
_entity_poly.pdbx_seq_one_letter_code
_entity_poly.pdbx_strand_id
1 'polypeptide(L)'
;INTQLLRANMLMVQGEFKAAKKQCLQLIGLTTMDVVNTCTLDVLSQDGQLAQSYQSLKNSILSNKQNDDTRHVLAEMALRLNKPDAALGHIQSIPLSNAPVSLVVLWADIHLAQGNYQKVLNTLPALVTDKQNLEDALLLRLAIAEQHYKDNSLTQWQNLMAQRVALRELRQDRFHASDLAHYYLDINKQPEKALYWAEINWQQAKLDADQQLLTRAQGASL
;
A
#
# COMPACT_ATOMS: atom_id res chain seq x y z
N ILE A 1 11.88 16.57 13.83
CA ILE A 1 10.52 16.02 13.56
C ILE A 1 10.61 14.85 12.59
N ASN A 2 11.06 15.05 11.34
CA ASN A 2 11.12 14.00 10.30
C ASN A 2 11.86 12.72 10.73
N THR A 3 13.02 12.83 11.38
CA THR A 3 13.76 11.66 11.88
C THR A 3 12.99 10.86 12.94
N GLN A 4 12.19 11.52 13.78
CA GLN A 4 11.37 10.84 14.80
C GLN A 4 10.16 10.13 14.15
N LEU A 5 9.52 10.76 13.16
CA LEU A 5 8.46 10.14 12.37
C LEU A 5 8.97 8.93 11.60
N LEU A 6 10.13 9.05 10.94
CA LEU A 6 10.77 7.93 10.25
C LEU A 6 11.06 6.78 11.20
N ARG A 7 11.58 7.08 12.40
CA ARG A 7 11.82 6.05 13.42
C ARG A 7 10.53 5.39 13.90
N ALA A 8 9.45 6.14 14.11
CA ALA A 8 8.15 5.58 14.47
C ALA A 8 7.64 4.64 13.37
N ASN A 9 7.75 5.05 12.10
CA ASN A 9 7.34 4.24 10.96
C ASN A 9 8.18 2.95 10.84
N MET A 10 9.51 3.01 11.01
CA MET A 10 10.36 1.81 11.01
C MET A 10 9.98 0.83 12.12
N LEU A 11 9.73 1.33 13.35
CA LEU A 11 9.26 0.49 14.45
C LEU A 11 7.89 -0.14 14.13
N MET A 12 6.99 0.60 13.50
CA MET A 12 5.67 0.11 13.08
C MET A 12 5.80 -1.00 12.04
N VAL A 13 6.62 -0.81 11.00
CA VAL A 13 6.90 -1.83 9.98
C VAL A 13 7.50 -3.10 10.61
N GLN A 14 8.32 -2.97 11.63
CA GLN A 14 8.90 -4.10 12.37
C GLN A 14 7.90 -4.80 13.31
N GLY A 15 6.67 -4.30 13.45
CA GLY A 15 5.67 -4.84 14.37
C GLY A 15 5.84 -4.38 15.83
N GLU A 16 6.78 -3.46 16.08
CA GLU A 16 7.06 -2.90 17.39
C GLU A 16 6.07 -1.76 17.73
N PHE A 17 4.77 -2.04 17.63
CA PHE A 17 3.70 -1.03 17.68
C PHE A 17 3.71 -0.20 18.98
N LYS A 18 4.00 -0.84 20.13
CA LYS A 18 4.13 -0.13 21.41
C LYS A 18 5.28 0.89 21.39
N ALA A 19 6.42 0.51 20.81
CA ALA A 19 7.57 1.39 20.69
C ALA A 19 7.33 2.49 19.65
N ALA A 20 6.72 2.16 18.52
CA ALA A 20 6.31 3.12 17.49
C ALA A 20 5.37 4.20 18.06
N LYS A 21 4.34 3.78 18.81
CA LYS A 21 3.43 4.70 19.50
C LYS A 21 4.17 5.61 20.47
N LYS A 22 5.06 5.05 21.30
CA LYS A 22 5.89 5.85 22.22
C LYS A 22 6.73 6.87 21.46
N GLN A 23 7.28 6.50 20.31
CA GLN A 23 8.05 7.40 19.45
C GLN A 23 7.18 8.53 18.87
N CYS A 24 5.94 8.25 18.46
CA CYS A 24 4.99 9.29 18.04
C CYS A 24 4.68 10.28 19.18
N LEU A 25 4.48 9.80 20.41
CA LEU A 25 4.14 10.66 21.55
C LEU A 25 5.28 11.60 21.97
N GLN A 26 6.54 11.29 21.61
CA GLN A 26 7.67 12.19 21.83
C GLN A 26 7.61 13.48 20.99
N LEU A 27 6.72 13.53 19.99
CA LEU A 27 6.50 14.71 19.15
C LEU A 27 5.61 15.77 19.83
N ILE A 28 4.98 15.45 20.97
CA ILE A 28 4.16 16.41 21.73
C ILE A 28 5.03 17.60 22.14
N GLY A 29 4.53 18.81 21.83
CA GLY A 29 5.27 20.06 22.06
C GLY A 29 6.36 20.36 21.03
N LEU A 30 6.64 19.43 20.09
CA LEU A 30 7.60 19.62 18.99
C LEU A 30 6.93 19.88 17.64
N THR A 31 5.64 19.53 17.50
CA THR A 31 4.86 19.69 16.26
C THR A 31 3.38 19.88 16.58
N THR A 32 2.55 20.03 15.55
CA THR A 32 1.09 20.16 15.72
C THR A 32 0.47 18.87 16.25
N MET A 33 -0.62 19.00 17.01
CA MET A 33 -1.35 17.82 17.48
C MET A 33 -1.86 16.95 16.34
N ASP A 34 -2.15 17.54 15.17
CA ASP A 34 -2.54 16.79 13.97
C ASP A 34 -1.46 15.78 13.58
N VAL A 35 -0.19 16.17 13.52
CA VAL A 35 0.92 15.27 13.19
C VAL A 35 1.09 14.18 14.25
N VAL A 36 0.97 14.54 15.54
CA VAL A 36 1.05 13.57 16.66
C VAL A 36 -0.10 12.56 16.57
N ASN A 37 -1.31 13.02 16.32
CA ASN A 37 -2.52 12.21 16.22
C ASN A 37 -2.45 11.29 15.00
N THR A 38 -2.06 11.80 13.83
CA THR A 38 -1.89 11.00 12.61
C THR A 38 -0.89 9.87 12.85
N CYS A 39 0.31 10.17 13.37
CA CYS A 39 1.32 9.15 13.69
C CYS A 39 0.80 8.10 14.68
N THR A 40 0.18 8.57 15.78
CA THR A 40 -0.27 7.68 16.86
C THR A 40 -1.43 6.77 16.42
N LEU A 41 -2.40 7.33 15.70
CA LEU A 41 -3.59 6.60 15.25
C LEU A 41 -3.25 5.66 14.09
N ASP A 42 -2.30 6.01 13.22
CA ASP A 42 -1.76 5.10 12.21
C ASP A 42 -1.21 3.83 12.85
N VAL A 43 -0.31 3.97 13.83
CA VAL A 43 0.26 2.84 14.59
C VAL A 43 -0.84 1.99 15.23
N LEU A 44 -1.82 2.61 15.89
CA LEU A 44 -2.92 1.88 16.52
C LEU A 44 -3.80 1.14 15.51
N SER A 45 -3.94 1.68 14.30
CA SER A 45 -4.70 1.00 13.24
C SER A 45 -4.03 -0.29 12.76
N GLN A 46 -2.70 -0.35 12.82
CA GLN A 46 -1.92 -1.57 12.51
C GLN A 46 -1.97 -2.57 13.69
N ASP A 47 -2.18 -2.09 14.92
CA ASP A 47 -2.26 -2.88 16.15
C ASP A 47 -3.72 -3.19 16.57
N GLY A 48 -4.53 -3.63 15.61
CA GLY A 48 -5.88 -4.15 15.84
C GLY A 48 -6.99 -3.12 16.13
N GLN A 49 -6.69 -1.81 16.15
CA GLN A 49 -7.67 -0.74 16.45
C GLN A 49 -8.08 0.05 15.21
N LEU A 50 -8.14 -0.58 14.03
CA LEU A 50 -8.41 0.08 12.74
C LEU A 50 -9.68 0.95 12.75
N ALA A 51 -10.83 0.38 13.10
CA ALA A 51 -12.11 1.09 13.05
C ALA A 51 -12.15 2.30 14.00
N GLN A 52 -11.65 2.13 15.22
CA GLN A 52 -11.58 3.20 16.21
C GLN A 52 -10.61 4.30 15.77
N SER A 53 -9.42 3.92 15.30
CA SER A 53 -8.37 4.85 14.87
C SER A 53 -8.84 5.71 13.70
N TYR A 54 -9.52 5.11 12.72
CA TYR A 54 -10.12 5.82 11.59
C TYR A 54 -11.13 6.88 12.06
N GLN A 55 -12.07 6.51 12.94
CA GLN A 55 -13.08 7.45 13.45
C GLN A 55 -12.45 8.57 14.28
N SER A 56 -11.52 8.22 15.18
CA SER A 56 -10.79 9.20 15.99
C SER A 56 -10.01 10.18 15.13
N LEU A 57 -9.27 9.69 14.12
CA LEU A 57 -8.46 10.55 13.25
C LEU A 57 -9.35 11.47 12.42
N LYS A 58 -10.41 10.91 11.82
CA LYS A 58 -11.39 11.66 11.02
C LYS A 58 -12.05 12.78 11.81
N ASN A 59 -12.36 12.56 13.09
CA ASN A 59 -13.00 13.54 13.95
C ASN A 59 -12.01 14.54 14.58
N SER A 60 -10.73 14.19 14.64
CA SER A 60 -9.71 15.03 15.28
C SER A 60 -9.30 16.25 14.47
N ILE A 61 -9.59 16.28 13.16
CA ILE A 61 -9.13 17.34 12.26
C ILE A 61 -10.29 17.80 11.38
N LEU A 62 -10.55 19.12 11.38
CA LEU A 62 -11.49 19.72 10.42
C LEU A 62 -11.01 19.42 8.99
N SER A 63 -11.89 18.90 8.14
CA SER A 63 -11.53 18.37 6.81
C SER A 63 -10.73 19.35 5.93
N ASN A 64 -10.92 20.66 6.08
CA ASN A 64 -10.21 21.70 5.31
C ASN A 64 -8.82 22.07 5.85
N LYS A 65 -8.40 21.50 6.98
CA LYS A 65 -7.08 21.73 7.61
C LYS A 65 -6.18 20.50 7.60
N GLN A 66 -6.66 19.37 7.09
CA GLN A 66 -5.87 18.14 7.00
C GLN A 66 -4.66 18.37 6.07
N ASN A 67 -3.49 17.85 6.45
CA ASN A 67 -2.34 17.76 5.55
C ASN A 67 -2.44 16.48 4.69
N ASP A 68 -1.60 16.37 3.66
CA ASP A 68 -1.63 15.24 2.73
C ASP A 68 -1.28 13.91 3.42
N ASP A 69 -0.39 13.91 4.41
CA ASP A 69 -0.04 12.72 5.19
C ASP A 69 -1.25 12.16 5.96
N THR A 70 -2.04 13.04 6.58
CA THR A 70 -3.28 12.67 7.28
C THR A 70 -4.32 12.13 6.29
N ARG A 71 -4.48 12.79 5.14
CA ARG A 71 -5.38 12.31 4.08
C ARG A 71 -4.98 10.92 3.59
N HIS A 72 -3.68 10.68 3.42
CA HIS A 72 -3.14 9.38 3.04
C HIS A 72 -3.48 8.32 4.09
N VAL A 73 -3.15 8.54 5.36
CA VAL A 73 -3.47 7.59 6.45
C VAL A 73 -4.97 7.32 6.55
N LEU A 74 -5.81 8.36 6.45
CA LEU A 74 -7.27 8.20 6.45
C LEU A 74 -7.77 7.37 5.26
N ALA A 75 -7.19 7.54 4.07
CA ALA A 75 -7.54 6.77 2.90
C ALA A 75 -7.10 5.30 3.02
N GLU A 76 -5.90 5.04 3.53
CA GLU A 76 -5.38 3.69 3.79
C GLU A 76 -6.31 2.94 4.75
N MET A 77 -6.66 3.57 5.88
CA MET A 77 -7.53 2.98 6.87
C MET A 77 -8.94 2.73 6.30
N ALA A 78 -9.46 3.67 5.50
CA ALA A 78 -10.76 3.51 4.85
C ALA A 78 -10.76 2.33 3.86
N LEU A 79 -9.68 2.15 3.10
CA LEU A 79 -9.55 1.03 2.18
C LEU A 79 -9.50 -0.30 2.94
N ARG A 80 -8.71 -0.40 4.02
CA ARG A 80 -8.66 -1.60 4.89
C ARG A 80 -9.98 -1.89 5.59
N LEU A 81 -10.82 -0.87 5.82
CA LEU A 81 -12.20 -1.02 6.28
C LEU A 81 -13.19 -1.43 5.17
N ASN A 82 -12.70 -1.75 3.96
CA ASN A 82 -13.48 -2.05 2.78
C ASN A 82 -14.44 -0.90 2.39
N LYS A 83 -13.95 0.34 2.47
CA LYS A 83 -14.70 1.57 2.11
C LYS A 83 -13.97 2.36 1.03
N PRO A 84 -13.87 1.84 -0.20
CA PRO A 84 -13.07 2.48 -1.24
C PRO A 84 -13.57 3.88 -1.65
N ASP A 85 -14.88 4.13 -1.60
CA ASP A 85 -15.41 5.48 -1.89
C ASP A 85 -14.99 6.51 -0.84
N ALA A 86 -14.99 6.11 0.44
CA ALA A 86 -14.51 6.96 1.52
C ALA A 86 -12.99 7.17 1.43
N ALA A 87 -12.25 6.13 1.03
CA ALA A 87 -10.81 6.23 0.79
C ALA A 87 -10.50 7.21 -0.34
N LEU A 88 -11.21 7.11 -1.47
CA LEU A 88 -11.06 8.04 -2.58
C LEU A 88 -11.38 9.48 -2.16
N GLY A 89 -12.46 9.67 -1.40
CA GLY A 89 -12.88 10.99 -0.92
C GLY A 89 -11.80 11.73 -0.12
N HIS A 90 -10.92 11.00 0.58
CA HIS A 90 -9.82 11.60 1.34
C HIS A 90 -8.66 12.08 0.46
N ILE A 91 -8.34 11.39 -0.64
CA ILE A 91 -7.15 11.68 -1.46
C ILE A 91 -7.46 12.26 -2.84
N GLN A 92 -8.73 12.33 -3.26
CA GLN A 92 -9.11 12.76 -4.61
C GLN A 92 -8.65 14.18 -5.00
N SER A 93 -8.39 15.05 -4.03
CA SER A 93 -7.90 16.41 -4.26
C SER A 93 -6.37 16.50 -4.40
N ILE A 94 -5.64 15.41 -4.13
CA ILE A 94 -4.17 15.39 -4.17
C ILE A 94 -3.73 15.09 -5.61
N PRO A 95 -2.95 15.97 -6.26
CA PRO A 95 -2.44 15.72 -7.60
C PRO A 95 -1.44 14.56 -7.61
N LEU A 96 -1.70 13.53 -8.42
CA LEU A 96 -0.84 12.33 -8.48
C LEU A 96 0.53 12.60 -9.10
N SER A 97 0.68 13.63 -9.95
CA SER A 97 1.92 13.90 -10.68
C SER A 97 3.14 14.17 -9.80
N ASN A 98 2.91 14.65 -8.57
CA ASN A 98 3.96 14.94 -7.58
C ASN A 98 3.78 14.15 -6.28
N ALA A 99 2.86 13.18 -6.28
CA ALA A 99 2.56 12.39 -5.10
C ALA A 99 3.67 11.35 -4.84
N PRO A 100 3.95 11.00 -3.57
CA PRO A 100 4.81 9.87 -3.27
C PRO A 100 4.20 8.59 -3.84
N VAL A 101 5.05 7.64 -4.24
CA VAL A 101 4.61 6.39 -4.88
C VAL A 101 3.60 5.63 -4.03
N SER A 102 3.76 5.63 -2.71
CA SER A 102 2.80 5.02 -1.79
C SER A 102 1.37 5.56 -1.92
N LEU A 103 1.20 6.86 -2.18
CA LEU A 103 -0.11 7.46 -2.42
C LEU A 103 -0.65 7.08 -3.80
N VAL A 104 0.21 6.98 -4.82
CA VAL A 104 -0.18 6.52 -6.16
C VAL A 104 -0.60 5.06 -6.15
N VAL A 105 0.11 4.21 -5.39
CA VAL A 105 -0.25 2.81 -5.13
C VAL A 105 -1.61 2.72 -4.44
N LEU A 106 -1.81 3.49 -3.36
CA LEU A 106 -3.10 3.53 -2.66
C LEU A 106 -4.25 3.98 -3.58
N TRP A 107 -4.02 5.01 -4.39
CA TRP A 107 -5.00 5.46 -5.40
C TRP A 107 -5.36 4.35 -6.39
N ALA A 108 -4.36 3.58 -6.84
CA ALA A 108 -4.59 2.45 -7.73
C ALA A 108 -5.38 1.34 -7.03
N ASP A 109 -5.02 0.97 -5.81
CA ASP A 109 -5.69 -0.07 -5.02
C ASP A 109 -7.16 0.30 -4.73
N ILE A 110 -7.45 1.58 -4.46
CA ILE A 110 -8.82 2.09 -4.32
C ILE A 110 -9.60 1.87 -5.62
N HIS A 111 -9.04 2.23 -6.77
CA HIS A 111 -9.74 2.06 -8.03
C HIS A 111 -9.88 0.61 -8.47
N LEU A 112 -8.90 -0.25 -8.17
CA LEU A 112 -9.04 -1.70 -8.34
C LEU A 112 -10.18 -2.24 -7.49
N ALA A 113 -10.28 -1.84 -6.21
CA ALA A 113 -11.37 -2.25 -5.32
C ALA A 113 -12.75 -1.77 -5.80
N GLN A 114 -12.83 -0.65 -6.53
CA GLN A 114 -14.06 -0.15 -7.16
C GLN A 114 -14.36 -0.82 -8.52
N GLY A 115 -13.48 -1.68 -9.04
CA GLY A 115 -13.60 -2.24 -10.40
C GLY A 115 -13.30 -1.23 -11.52
N ASN A 116 -12.65 -0.11 -11.20
CA ASN A 116 -12.31 0.96 -12.15
C ASN A 116 -10.99 0.65 -12.89
N TYR A 117 -10.84 -0.55 -13.44
CA TYR A 117 -9.60 -1.06 -14.04
C TYR A 117 -9.09 -0.18 -15.20
N GLN A 118 -9.98 0.27 -16.09
CA GLN A 118 -9.61 1.16 -17.20
C GLN A 118 -8.98 2.48 -16.71
N LYS A 119 -9.43 2.99 -15.56
CA LYS A 119 -8.89 4.22 -14.99
C LYS A 119 -7.45 4.01 -14.53
N VAL A 120 -7.15 2.87 -13.92
CA VAL A 120 -5.78 2.48 -13.55
C VAL A 120 -4.90 2.36 -14.80
N LEU A 121 -5.37 1.65 -15.84
CA LEU A 121 -4.66 1.44 -17.10
C LEU A 121 -4.37 2.75 -17.86
N ASN A 122 -5.23 3.75 -17.74
CA ASN A 122 -5.04 5.05 -18.40
C ASN A 122 -4.17 6.00 -17.58
N THR A 123 -4.36 6.04 -16.26
CA THR A 123 -3.72 7.05 -15.40
C THR A 123 -2.28 6.72 -15.08
N LEU A 124 -1.98 5.52 -14.58
CA LEU A 124 -0.61 5.20 -14.11
C LEU A 124 0.46 5.36 -15.21
N PRO A 125 0.25 4.90 -16.47
CA PRO A 125 1.25 5.05 -17.51
C PRO A 125 1.45 6.50 -17.97
N ALA A 126 0.53 7.40 -17.64
CA ALA A 126 0.64 8.84 -17.93
C ALA A 126 1.40 9.61 -16.84
N LEU A 127 1.66 8.99 -15.67
CA LEU A 127 2.41 9.61 -14.57
C LEU A 127 3.93 9.47 -14.73
N VAL A 128 4.40 8.61 -15.65
CA VAL A 128 5.83 8.36 -15.86
C VAL A 128 6.27 8.77 -17.25
N THR A 129 7.49 9.29 -17.34
CA THR A 129 8.12 9.64 -18.63
C THR A 129 8.58 8.39 -19.39
N ASP A 130 9.06 7.38 -18.68
CA ASP A 130 9.49 6.10 -19.24
C ASP A 130 8.71 4.95 -18.61
N LYS A 131 7.84 4.35 -19.42
CA LYS A 131 6.99 3.21 -19.04
C LYS A 131 7.80 1.96 -18.72
N GLN A 132 9.01 1.82 -19.24
CA GLN A 132 9.89 0.68 -18.92
C GLN A 132 10.53 0.80 -17.54
N ASN A 133 10.50 2.00 -16.94
CA ASN A 133 11.10 2.30 -15.64
C ASN A 133 10.05 2.60 -14.55
N LEU A 134 8.82 2.09 -14.70
CA LEU A 134 7.82 2.09 -13.61
C LEU A 134 8.39 1.43 -12.36
N GLU A 135 7.92 1.81 -11.16
CA GLU A 135 8.19 1.00 -9.97
C GLU A 135 7.37 -0.30 -10.01
N ASP A 136 7.93 -1.40 -9.49
CA ASP A 136 7.29 -2.72 -9.52
C ASP A 136 5.91 -2.70 -8.85
N ALA A 137 5.76 -1.95 -7.76
CA ALA A 137 4.47 -1.79 -7.08
C ALA A 137 3.39 -1.22 -8.01
N LEU A 138 3.72 -0.23 -8.86
CA LEU A 138 2.77 0.36 -9.82
C LEU A 138 2.55 -0.57 -11.02
N LEU A 139 3.60 -1.23 -11.50
CA LEU A 139 3.51 -2.20 -12.58
C LEU A 139 2.60 -3.38 -12.21
N LEU A 140 2.67 -3.85 -10.96
CA LEU A 140 1.80 -4.90 -10.44
C LEU A 140 0.33 -4.50 -10.54
N ARG A 141 -0.04 -3.27 -10.16
CA ARG A 141 -1.43 -2.80 -10.25
C ARG A 141 -1.92 -2.67 -11.69
N LEU A 142 -1.04 -2.28 -12.62
CA LEU A 142 -1.33 -2.29 -14.05
C LEU A 142 -1.58 -3.71 -14.57
N ALA A 143 -0.75 -4.67 -14.17
CA ALA A 143 -0.91 -6.08 -14.56
C ALA A 143 -2.19 -6.70 -13.97
N ILE A 144 -2.55 -6.37 -12.72
CA ILE A 144 -3.83 -6.76 -12.11
C ILE A 144 -5.01 -6.14 -12.88
N ALA A 145 -4.90 -4.86 -13.27
CA ALA A 145 -5.95 -4.19 -14.04
C ALA A 145 -6.15 -4.80 -15.44
N GLU A 146 -5.06 -5.20 -16.11
CA GLU A 146 -5.13 -5.91 -17.40
C GLU A 146 -5.85 -7.25 -17.25
N GLN A 147 -5.54 -8.03 -16.21
CA GLN A 147 -6.08 -9.38 -16.01
C GLN A 147 -7.62 -9.41 -15.97
N HIS A 148 -8.26 -8.31 -15.58
CA HIS A 148 -9.72 -8.20 -15.61
C HIS A 148 -10.29 -8.32 -17.03
N TYR A 149 -9.56 -7.82 -18.03
CA TYR A 149 -9.95 -7.92 -19.43
C TYR A 149 -9.46 -9.25 -20.00
N LYS A 150 -10.32 -10.27 -19.91
CA LYS A 150 -10.05 -11.66 -20.37
C LYS A 150 -9.74 -11.79 -21.87
N ASP A 151 -9.85 -10.71 -22.62
CA ASP A 151 -9.50 -10.70 -24.03
C ASP A 151 -7.98 -10.50 -24.12
N ASN A 152 -7.26 -11.45 -24.74
CA ASN A 152 -5.79 -11.51 -24.80
C ASN A 152 -5.13 -10.31 -25.49
N SER A 153 -5.89 -9.27 -25.83
CA SER A 153 -5.43 -8.04 -26.46
C SER A 153 -4.67 -7.10 -25.51
N LEU A 154 -4.86 -7.21 -24.18
CA LEU A 154 -4.19 -6.36 -23.18
C LEU A 154 -3.30 -7.18 -22.23
N THR A 155 -2.11 -7.54 -22.69
CA THR A 155 -1.13 -8.32 -21.91
C THR A 155 0.21 -7.61 -21.72
N GLN A 156 0.31 -6.33 -22.09
CA GLN A 156 1.56 -5.59 -22.09
C GLN A 156 2.17 -5.53 -20.68
N TRP A 157 1.38 -5.15 -19.69
CA TRP A 157 1.83 -4.98 -18.31
C TRP A 157 2.03 -6.31 -17.61
N GLN A 158 1.19 -7.31 -17.87
CA GLN A 158 1.38 -8.68 -17.38
C GLN A 158 2.69 -9.28 -17.89
N ASN A 159 3.01 -9.09 -19.18
CA ASN A 159 4.27 -9.56 -19.77
C ASN A 159 5.48 -8.84 -19.17
N LEU A 160 5.42 -7.51 -19.01
CA LEU A 160 6.50 -6.75 -18.38
C LEU A 160 6.70 -7.15 -16.92
N MET A 161 5.61 -7.35 -16.15
CA MET A 161 5.69 -7.81 -14.77
C MET A 161 6.34 -9.19 -14.69
N ALA A 162 5.96 -10.13 -15.56
CA ALA A 162 6.56 -11.46 -15.61
C ALA A 162 8.08 -11.41 -15.86
N GLN A 163 8.53 -10.54 -16.79
CA GLN A 163 9.95 -10.35 -17.06
C GLN A 163 10.71 -9.80 -15.84
N ARG A 164 10.14 -8.82 -15.13
CA ARG A 164 10.77 -8.24 -13.94
C ARG A 164 10.83 -9.21 -12.78
N VAL A 165 9.77 -9.97 -12.54
CA VAL A 165 9.75 -11.02 -11.51
C VAL A 165 10.82 -12.07 -11.82
N ALA A 166 10.91 -12.56 -13.06
CA ALA A 166 11.93 -13.54 -13.45
C ALA A 166 13.35 -13.01 -13.22
N LEU A 167 13.62 -11.74 -13.52
CA LEU A 167 14.91 -11.11 -13.27
C LEU A 167 15.22 -10.98 -11.77
N ARG A 168 14.22 -10.65 -10.95
CA ARG A 168 14.37 -10.55 -9.48
C ARG A 168 14.61 -11.91 -8.85
N GLU A 169 13.92 -12.95 -9.30
CA GLU A 169 14.20 -14.34 -8.88
C GLU A 169 15.64 -14.75 -9.22
N LEU A 170 16.09 -14.48 -10.45
CA LEU A 170 17.46 -14.79 -10.90
C LEU A 170 18.52 -14.09 -10.04
N ARG A 171 18.26 -12.85 -9.64
CA ARG A 171 19.15 -12.05 -8.78
C ARG A 171 19.01 -12.36 -7.30
N GLN A 172 18.05 -13.21 -6.92
CA GLN A 172 17.66 -13.44 -5.52
C GLN A 172 17.37 -12.13 -4.77
N ASP A 173 16.76 -11.16 -5.47
CA ASP A 173 16.40 -9.87 -4.88
C ASP A 173 15.21 -10.04 -3.95
N ARG A 174 15.45 -9.82 -2.64
CA ARG A 174 14.46 -10.02 -1.58
C ARG A 174 13.76 -8.76 -1.11
N PHE A 175 14.15 -7.57 -1.58
CA PHE A 175 13.43 -6.33 -1.27
C PHE A 175 12.03 -6.39 -1.87
N HIS A 176 11.04 -5.66 -1.34
CA HIS A 176 9.67 -5.59 -1.88
C HIS A 176 9.09 -6.98 -2.24
N ALA A 177 9.26 -7.95 -1.34
CA ALA A 177 8.83 -9.33 -1.56
C ALA A 177 7.30 -9.46 -1.69
N SER A 178 6.54 -8.51 -1.12
CA SER A 178 5.10 -8.41 -1.29
C SER A 178 4.66 -8.37 -2.76
N ASP A 179 5.40 -7.66 -3.62
CA ASP A 179 5.05 -7.55 -5.04
C ASP A 179 5.12 -8.91 -5.76
N LEU A 180 6.11 -9.74 -5.43
CA LEU A 180 6.26 -11.08 -6.01
C LEU A 180 5.20 -12.04 -5.46
N ALA A 181 4.92 -11.97 -4.17
CA ALA A 181 3.84 -12.75 -3.56
C ALA A 181 2.49 -12.43 -4.21
N HIS A 182 2.16 -11.14 -4.38
CA HIS A 182 0.96 -10.71 -5.10
C HIS A 182 0.98 -11.15 -6.56
N TYR A 183 2.10 -11.03 -7.27
CA TYR A 183 2.19 -11.53 -8.65
C TYR A 183 1.83 -13.01 -8.74
N TYR A 184 2.39 -13.85 -7.87
CA TYR A 184 2.12 -15.28 -7.88
C TYR A 184 0.73 -15.65 -7.35
N LEU A 185 0.13 -14.86 -6.47
CA LEU A 185 -1.25 -15.08 -6.01
C LEU A 185 -2.30 -14.61 -7.01
N ASP A 186 -2.09 -13.41 -7.56
CA ASP A 186 -3.14 -12.66 -8.23
C ASP A 186 -3.04 -12.86 -9.74
N ILE A 187 -1.83 -12.90 -10.31
CA ILE A 187 -1.62 -12.95 -11.77
C ILE A 187 -1.26 -14.37 -12.23
N ASN A 188 -0.11 -14.89 -11.79
CA ASN A 188 0.46 -16.11 -12.36
C ASN A 188 0.00 -17.41 -11.68
N LYS A 189 -0.69 -17.31 -10.54
CA LYS A 189 -1.36 -18.43 -9.85
C LYS A 189 -0.43 -19.60 -9.50
N GLN A 190 0.75 -19.30 -8.93
CA GLN A 190 1.67 -20.31 -8.39
C GLN A 190 1.67 -20.23 -6.85
N PRO A 191 0.80 -21.00 -6.15
CA PRO A 191 0.60 -20.86 -4.70
C PRO A 191 1.86 -21.13 -3.88
N GLU A 192 2.70 -22.09 -4.28
CA GLU A 192 3.96 -22.38 -3.57
C GLU A 192 4.93 -21.19 -3.62
N LYS A 193 5.09 -20.57 -4.80
CA LYS A 193 5.92 -19.37 -4.95
C LYS A 193 5.33 -18.17 -4.21
N ALA A 194 4.02 -18.02 -4.26
CA ALA A 194 3.32 -17.00 -3.50
C ALA A 194 3.60 -17.10 -2.01
N LEU A 195 3.50 -18.31 -1.44
CA LEU A 195 3.80 -18.55 -0.03
C LEU A 195 5.26 -18.24 0.31
N TYR A 196 6.20 -18.73 -0.50
CA TYR A 196 7.63 -18.44 -0.32
C TYR A 196 7.93 -16.94 -0.24
N TRP A 197 7.39 -16.15 -1.18
CA TRP A 197 7.61 -14.70 -1.21
C TRP A 197 6.85 -13.98 -0.08
N ALA A 198 5.66 -14.46 0.30
CA ALA A 198 4.91 -13.90 1.42
C ALA A 198 5.62 -14.14 2.77
N GLU A 199 6.27 -15.29 2.95
CA GLU A 199 7.09 -15.57 4.14
C GLU A 199 8.32 -14.66 4.21
N ILE A 200 8.99 -14.40 3.08
CA ILE A 200 10.09 -13.43 3.01
C ILE A 200 9.59 -12.03 3.35
N ASN A 201 8.45 -11.62 2.80
CA ASN A 201 7.83 -10.34 3.11
C ASN A 201 7.54 -10.22 4.61
N TRP A 202 6.95 -11.25 5.20
CA TRP A 202 6.65 -11.28 6.62
C TRP A 202 7.90 -11.16 7.49
N GLN A 203 9.06 -11.66 7.07
CA GLN A 203 10.31 -11.46 7.81
C GLN A 203 10.74 -9.98 7.86
N GLN A 204 10.30 -9.16 6.90
CA GLN A 204 10.71 -7.76 6.74
C GLN A 204 9.67 -6.77 7.27
N ALA A 205 8.38 -7.06 7.09
CA ALA A 205 7.28 -6.17 7.43
C ALA A 205 6.14 -6.92 8.13
N LYS A 206 5.57 -6.26 9.14
CA LYS A 206 4.56 -6.81 10.06
C LYS A 206 3.26 -6.03 10.05
N LEU A 207 2.99 -5.26 8.99
CA LEU A 207 1.76 -4.49 8.88
C LEU A 207 0.58 -5.44 8.61
N ASP A 208 -0.64 -4.92 8.80
CA ASP A 208 -1.86 -5.70 8.58
C ASP A 208 -1.94 -6.27 7.16
N ALA A 209 -1.56 -5.47 6.14
CA ALA A 209 -1.50 -5.93 4.75
C ALA A 209 -0.52 -7.10 4.55
N ASP A 210 0.63 -7.09 5.24
CA ASP A 210 1.62 -8.17 5.16
C ASP A 210 1.10 -9.46 5.80
N GLN A 211 0.41 -9.35 6.93
CA GLN A 211 -0.22 -10.48 7.60
C GLN A 211 -1.35 -11.08 6.75
N GLN A 212 -2.18 -10.23 6.15
CA GLN A 212 -3.24 -10.67 5.24
C GLN A 212 -2.67 -11.36 4.01
N LEU A 213 -1.59 -10.82 3.43
CA LEU A 213 -0.90 -11.44 2.29
C LEU A 213 -0.37 -12.83 2.63
N LEU A 214 0.30 -12.98 3.79
CA LEU A 214 0.76 -14.28 4.27
C LEU A 214 -0.40 -15.27 4.46
N THR A 215 -1.47 -14.83 5.11
CA THR A 215 -2.65 -15.68 5.36
C THR A 215 -3.30 -16.14 4.05
N ARG A 216 -3.44 -15.23 3.08
CA ARG A 216 -3.95 -15.54 1.74
C ARG A 216 -3.05 -16.56 1.03
N ALA A 217 -1.73 -16.42 1.14
CA ALA A 217 -0.80 -17.34 0.52
C ALA A 217 -0.81 -18.74 1.15
N GLN A 218 -0.92 -18.82 2.48
CA GLN A 218 -1.08 -20.09 3.19
C GLN A 218 -2.38 -20.83 2.85
N GLY A 219 -3.45 -20.08 2.57
CA GLY A 219 -4.75 -20.63 2.16
C GLY A 219 -4.88 -20.93 0.66
N ALA A 220 -3.92 -20.52 -0.17
CA ALA A 220 -3.96 -20.77 -1.60
C ALA A 220 -3.61 -22.25 -1.89
N SER A 221 -4.50 -22.95 -2.60
CA SER A 221 -4.29 -24.34 -3.03
C SER A 221 -4.03 -24.40 -4.54
N LEU A 222 -3.34 -25.47 -4.97
CA LEU A 222 -3.15 -25.84 -6.38
C LEU A 222 -4.46 -26.30 -7.03
#